data_AF-A0A453HL33-F1
#
_entry.id   AF-A0A453HL33-F1
#
_cell.length_a   1.000
_cell.length_b   1.000
_cell.length_c   1.000
_cell.angle_alpha   90.00
_cell.angle_beta   90.00
_cell.angle_gamma   90.00
#
_symmetry.space_group_name_H-M   'P 1'
#
loop_
_entity.id
_entity.type
_entity.pdbx_description
1 polymer ?
#
loop_
_entity_poly.entity_id
_entity_poly.type
_entity_poly.pdbx_seq_one_letter_code
_entity_poly.pdbx_strand_id
1 'polypeptide(L)'
;MFYCRCFSYMQQNKEILIDAVVHAVNEDYAEMANDFTRLGFLASGTDVSPIIPALEAIWQNSAGKGLADFNFRSVTGKFNQLVYNYPIRIPERFSLVIRSLLTQEGICFTLKPEFKFLEVAYPYIANRLLTDPNPALRERLIQVLFKDGLFQWKRLENLIVLAKENVSKMSTNPALKSNSLQTVSSQKLEKKLDLTDTIKDGARLFLIDSGIRRQLVMAFTEDSRLHVDELVDVYKLVEDQIDIPSVALEVLQDLPSVARDFMLSWSDSVLSDR
;
A
#
# COMPACT_ATOMS: atom_id res chain seq x y z
N MET A 1 -22.00 -5.87 -24.63
CA MET A 1 -20.81 -6.74 -24.53
C MET A 1 -19.48 -5.97 -24.47
N PHE A 2 -19.26 -4.93 -25.29
CA PHE A 2 -18.04 -4.11 -25.25
C PHE A 2 -17.77 -3.39 -23.91
N TYR A 3 -18.81 -2.85 -23.26
CA TYR A 3 -18.66 -2.14 -21.97
C TYR A 3 -18.18 -3.06 -20.82
N CYS A 4 -18.70 -4.30 -20.73
CA CYS A 4 -18.21 -5.30 -19.76
C CYS A 4 -16.74 -5.66 -20.00
N ARG A 5 -16.31 -5.73 -21.27
CA ARG A 5 -14.93 -6.11 -21.62
C ARG A 5 -13.93 -4.99 -21.33
N CYS A 6 -14.30 -3.72 -21.58
CA CYS A 6 -13.49 -2.57 -21.16
C CYS A 6 -13.42 -2.44 -19.63
N PHE A 7 -14.53 -2.68 -18.93
CA PHE A 7 -14.55 -2.65 -17.46
C PHE A 7 -13.70 -3.78 -16.84
N SER A 8 -13.85 -5.01 -17.35
CA SER A 8 -13.03 -6.16 -16.92
C SER A 8 -11.55 -5.97 -17.24
N TYR A 9 -11.21 -5.44 -18.41
CA TYR A 9 -9.82 -5.14 -18.77
C TYR A 9 -9.21 -4.02 -17.94
N MET A 10 -10.01 -3.00 -17.57
CA MET A 10 -9.58 -1.96 -16.64
C MET A 10 -9.33 -2.55 -15.24
N GLN A 11 -10.17 -3.46 -14.78
CA GLN A 11 -10.03 -4.11 -13.48
C GLN A 11 -8.77 -5.00 -13.44
N GLN A 12 -8.53 -5.79 -14.48
CA GLN A 12 -7.33 -6.62 -14.59
C GLN A 12 -6.04 -5.78 -14.63
N ASN A 13 -6.02 -4.64 -15.35
CA ASN A 13 -4.86 -3.75 -15.33
C ASN A 13 -4.64 -3.13 -13.93
N LYS A 14 -5.70 -2.84 -13.16
CA LYS A 14 -5.55 -2.36 -11.79
C LYS A 14 -4.88 -3.41 -10.91
N GLU A 15 -5.31 -4.67 -11.03
CA GLU A 15 -4.72 -5.77 -10.26
C GLU A 15 -3.23 -5.94 -10.59
N ILE A 16 -2.88 -6.00 -11.88
CA ILE A 16 -1.48 -6.13 -12.31
C ILE A 16 -0.65 -4.92 -11.88
N LEU A 17 -1.18 -3.69 -11.96
CA LEU A 17 -0.48 -2.50 -11.48
C LEU A 17 -0.19 -2.57 -9.98
N ILE A 18 -1.09 -3.17 -9.22
CA ILE A 18 -0.87 -3.31 -7.79
C ILE A 18 0.14 -4.42 -7.51
N ASP A 19 0.04 -5.56 -8.20
CA ASP A 19 1.05 -6.62 -8.12
C ASP A 19 2.44 -6.04 -8.42
N ALA A 20 2.55 -5.17 -9.44
CA ALA A 20 3.78 -4.47 -9.78
C ALA A 20 4.31 -3.56 -8.66
N VAL A 21 3.41 -2.89 -7.92
CA VAL A 21 3.81 -2.13 -6.72
C VAL A 21 4.31 -3.06 -5.63
N VAL A 22 3.66 -4.21 -5.43
CA VAL A 22 4.08 -5.22 -4.45
C VAL A 22 5.45 -5.78 -4.81
N HIS A 23 5.69 -6.15 -6.07
CA HIS A 23 6.99 -6.61 -6.56
C HIS A 23 8.08 -5.55 -6.39
N ALA A 24 7.79 -4.27 -6.68
CA ALA A 24 8.72 -3.18 -6.46
C ALA A 24 9.10 -3.02 -4.96
N VAL A 25 8.12 -3.08 -4.05
CA VAL A 25 8.33 -3.00 -2.60
C VAL A 25 9.06 -4.25 -2.05
N ASN A 26 8.83 -5.41 -2.68
CA ASN A 26 9.50 -6.66 -2.35
C ASN A 26 10.93 -6.75 -2.89
N GLU A 27 11.36 -5.75 -3.67
CA GLU A 27 12.61 -5.77 -4.45
C GLU A 27 12.67 -7.01 -5.38
N ASP A 28 11.50 -7.49 -5.81
CA ASP A 28 11.36 -8.59 -6.75
C ASP A 28 11.38 -8.05 -8.18
N TYR A 29 12.59 -7.74 -8.65
CA TYR A 29 12.80 -7.15 -9.97
C TYR A 29 12.47 -8.12 -11.12
N ALA A 30 12.49 -9.44 -10.86
CA ALA A 30 12.14 -10.46 -11.85
C ALA A 30 10.63 -10.45 -12.12
N GLU A 31 9.82 -10.52 -11.05
CA GLU A 31 8.36 -10.42 -11.19
C GLU A 31 7.93 -9.03 -11.66
N MET A 32 8.60 -7.97 -11.20
CA MET A 32 8.35 -6.63 -11.73
C MET A 32 8.62 -6.53 -13.24
N ALA A 33 9.63 -7.24 -13.76
CA ALA A 33 9.87 -7.30 -15.20
C ALA A 33 8.79 -8.10 -15.94
N ASN A 34 8.26 -9.17 -15.34
CA ASN A 34 7.11 -9.91 -15.87
C ASN A 34 5.84 -9.04 -15.94
N ASP A 35 5.66 -8.10 -15.02
CA ASP A 35 4.54 -7.15 -15.07
C ASP A 35 4.55 -6.26 -16.30
N PHE A 36 5.73 -5.92 -16.84
CA PHE A 36 5.81 -5.18 -18.11
C PHE A 36 5.18 -5.98 -19.25
N THR A 37 5.34 -7.31 -19.25
CA THR A 37 4.67 -8.19 -20.22
C THR A 37 3.16 -8.26 -19.94
N ARG A 38 2.76 -8.44 -18.67
CA ARG A 38 1.33 -8.52 -18.27
C ARG A 38 0.56 -7.22 -18.58
N LEU A 39 1.20 -6.07 -18.43
CA LEU A 39 0.64 -4.74 -18.74
C LEU A 39 0.70 -4.42 -20.25
N GLY A 40 1.38 -5.23 -21.05
CA GLY A 40 1.52 -5.03 -22.49
C GLY A 40 2.55 -3.96 -22.88
N PHE A 41 3.49 -3.65 -21.98
CA PHE A 41 4.68 -2.88 -22.30
C PHE A 41 5.69 -3.69 -23.12
N LEU A 42 5.69 -5.02 -22.97
CA LEU A 42 6.49 -5.95 -23.75
C LEU A 42 5.57 -6.95 -24.47
N ALA A 43 6.05 -7.51 -25.60
CA ALA A 43 5.32 -8.55 -26.31
C ALA A 43 5.34 -9.87 -25.50
N SER A 44 4.27 -10.66 -25.58
CA SER A 44 4.23 -11.98 -24.95
C SER A 44 5.40 -12.85 -25.42
N GLY A 45 6.12 -13.47 -24.47
CA GLY A 45 7.29 -14.29 -24.77
C GLY A 45 8.61 -13.52 -24.96
N THR A 46 8.63 -12.21 -24.71
CA THR A 46 9.88 -11.43 -24.64
C THR A 46 10.71 -11.89 -23.44
N ASP A 47 12.00 -12.16 -23.64
CA ASP A 47 12.92 -12.40 -22.53
C ASP A 47 13.13 -11.10 -21.74
N VAL A 48 12.70 -11.13 -20.48
CA VAL A 48 12.77 -9.99 -19.56
C VAL A 48 14.07 -9.96 -18.75
N SER A 49 14.87 -11.03 -18.78
CA SER A 49 16.14 -11.13 -18.04
C SER A 49 17.08 -9.94 -18.27
N PRO A 50 17.21 -9.39 -19.51
CA PRO A 50 18.08 -8.25 -19.76
C PRO A 50 17.61 -6.95 -19.08
N ILE A 51 16.33 -6.81 -18.73
CA ILE A 51 15.73 -5.60 -18.16
C ILE A 51 15.96 -5.53 -16.64
N ILE A 52 16.10 -6.69 -15.98
CA ILE A 52 16.19 -6.81 -14.51
C ILE A 52 17.31 -5.92 -13.92
N PRO A 53 18.56 -5.91 -14.42
CA PRO A 53 19.62 -5.08 -13.83
C PRO A 53 19.34 -3.57 -13.97
N ALA A 54 18.64 -3.17 -15.02
CA ALA A 54 18.26 -1.77 -15.22
C ALA A 54 17.15 -1.35 -14.25
N LEU A 55 16.19 -2.23 -13.98
CA LEU A 55 15.15 -2.01 -12.96
C LEU A 55 15.76 -1.93 -11.54
N GLU A 56 16.67 -2.85 -11.23
CA GLU A 56 17.42 -2.83 -9.96
C GLU A 56 18.20 -1.52 -9.80
N ALA A 57 18.90 -1.06 -10.84
CA ALA A 57 19.64 0.21 -10.80
C ALA A 57 18.73 1.45 -10.63
N ILE A 58 17.46 1.38 -11.04
CA ILE A 58 16.48 2.45 -10.77
C ILE A 58 16.13 2.50 -9.28
N TRP A 59 15.98 1.34 -8.64
CA TRP A 59 15.47 1.19 -7.27
C TRP A 59 16.55 1.19 -6.18
N GLN A 60 17.67 0.48 -6.35
CA GLN A 60 18.78 0.38 -5.39
C GLN A 60 19.47 1.73 -5.14
N ASN A 61 19.61 2.54 -6.19
CA ASN A 61 20.13 3.92 -6.07
C ASN A 61 19.22 4.85 -5.24
N SER A 62 18.01 4.39 -4.92
CA SER A 62 17.00 5.12 -4.18
C SER A 62 16.77 4.55 -2.77
N ALA A 63 16.95 3.24 -2.56
CA ALA A 63 16.79 2.59 -1.26
C ALA A 63 17.87 2.98 -0.23
N GLY A 64 19.12 3.18 -0.68
CA GLY A 64 20.26 3.48 0.20
C GLY A 64 20.38 4.93 0.70
N LYS A 65 19.57 5.87 0.19
CA LYS A 65 19.67 7.31 0.51
C LYS A 65 18.44 7.91 1.22
N GLY A 66 17.49 7.06 1.60
CA GLY A 66 16.22 7.48 2.19
C GLY A 66 15.23 8.03 1.15
N LEU A 67 13.94 7.87 1.42
CA LEU A 67 12.83 8.29 0.54
C LEU A 67 12.87 9.79 0.16
N ALA A 68 13.51 10.61 0.99
CA ALA A 68 13.67 12.06 0.78
C ALA A 68 14.62 12.41 -0.38
N ASP A 69 15.53 11.51 -0.77
CA ASP A 69 16.45 11.71 -1.90
C ASP A 69 15.94 11.10 -3.21
N PHE A 70 14.75 10.47 -3.18
CA PHE A 70 14.11 9.94 -4.37
C PHE A 70 13.56 11.09 -5.22
N ASN A 71 14.32 11.49 -6.24
CA ASN A 71 13.95 12.53 -7.18
C ASN A 71 13.17 11.92 -8.36
N PHE A 72 11.90 12.30 -8.53
CA PHE A 72 11.05 11.82 -9.64
C PHE A 72 11.67 12.11 -11.02
N ARG A 73 12.43 13.20 -11.18
CA ARG A 73 13.19 13.51 -12.40
C ARG A 73 14.24 12.45 -12.73
N SER A 74 14.90 11.89 -11.70
CA SER A 74 15.88 10.81 -11.87
C SER A 74 15.19 9.54 -12.39
N VAL A 75 14.03 9.21 -11.84
CA VAL A 75 13.25 8.04 -12.27
C VAL A 75 12.74 8.21 -13.70
N THR A 76 12.17 9.35 -14.05
CA THR A 76 11.75 9.63 -15.43
C THR A 76 12.93 9.53 -16.40
N GLY A 77 14.10 10.05 -16.03
CA GLY A 77 15.33 9.94 -16.83
C GLY A 77 15.79 8.49 -17.05
N LYS A 78 15.84 7.68 -15.99
CA LYS A 78 16.23 6.27 -16.09
C LYS A 78 15.18 5.41 -16.80
N PHE A 79 13.89 5.70 -16.59
CA PHE A 79 12.81 5.05 -17.32
C PHE A 79 12.91 5.34 -18.83
N ASN A 80 13.24 6.58 -19.21
CA ASN A 80 13.51 6.90 -20.62
C ASN A 80 14.66 6.06 -21.17
N GLN A 81 15.78 5.91 -20.43
CA GLN A 81 16.88 5.03 -20.85
C GLN A 81 16.43 3.58 -21.03
N LEU A 82 15.55 3.09 -20.15
CA LEU A 82 14.95 1.76 -20.28
C LEU A 82 14.15 1.62 -21.59
N VAL A 83 13.31 2.61 -21.91
CA VAL A 83 12.52 2.61 -23.15
C VAL A 83 13.41 2.68 -24.40
N TYR A 84 14.58 3.34 -24.33
CA TYR A 84 15.54 3.37 -25.44
C TYR A 84 16.30 2.05 -25.62
N ASN A 85 16.69 1.39 -24.52
CA ASN A 85 17.56 0.22 -24.55
C ASN A 85 16.82 -1.10 -24.75
N TYR A 86 15.51 -1.13 -24.50
CA TYR A 86 14.69 -2.33 -24.54
C TYR A 86 13.45 -2.14 -25.42
N PRO A 87 12.85 -3.21 -25.96
CA PRO A 87 11.72 -3.13 -26.89
C PRO A 87 10.37 -2.79 -26.20
N ILE A 88 10.38 -1.78 -25.33
CA ILE A 88 9.21 -1.32 -24.58
C ILE A 88 8.29 -0.53 -25.50
N ARG A 89 7.02 -0.91 -25.57
CA ARG A 89 5.96 -0.19 -26.28
C ARG A 89 4.96 0.33 -25.27
N ILE A 90 4.73 1.63 -25.23
CA ILE A 90 3.77 2.23 -24.29
C ILE A 90 2.35 2.14 -24.89
N PRO A 91 1.43 1.37 -24.29
CA PRO A 91 0.04 1.33 -24.74
C PRO A 91 -0.65 2.69 -24.58
N GLU A 92 -1.59 3.02 -25.49
CA GLU A 92 -2.29 4.32 -25.52
C GLU A 92 -2.91 4.70 -24.16
N ARG A 93 -3.55 3.73 -23.50
CA ARG A 93 -4.19 3.88 -22.18
C ARG A 93 -3.25 4.37 -21.10
N PHE A 94 -1.98 3.97 -21.15
CA PHE A 94 -0.96 4.43 -20.22
C PHE A 94 -0.33 5.76 -20.66
N SER A 95 -0.25 6.02 -21.98
CA SER A 95 0.28 7.30 -22.47
C SER A 95 -0.52 8.51 -21.96
N LEU A 96 -1.85 8.38 -21.85
CA LEU A 96 -2.72 9.44 -21.32
C LEU A 96 -2.43 9.71 -19.83
N VAL A 97 -2.31 8.64 -19.04
CA VAL A 97 -2.00 8.74 -17.61
C VAL A 97 -0.61 9.34 -17.39
N ILE A 98 0.40 8.82 -18.08
CA ILE A 98 1.78 9.32 -18.01
C ILE A 98 1.85 10.79 -18.42
N ARG A 99 1.19 11.18 -19.53
CA ARG A 99 1.16 12.57 -20.00
C ARG A 99 0.49 13.50 -18.98
N SER A 100 -0.59 13.07 -18.35
CA SER A 100 -1.25 13.83 -17.27
C SER A 100 -0.31 14.02 -16.08
N LEU A 101 0.35 12.96 -15.62
CA LEU A 101 1.30 13.00 -14.50
C LEU A 101 2.49 13.91 -14.78
N LEU A 102 3.13 13.79 -15.95
CA LEU A 102 4.25 14.65 -16.35
C LEU A 102 3.84 16.13 -16.43
N THR A 103 2.60 16.40 -16.84
CA THR A 103 2.07 17.77 -16.87
C THR A 103 1.85 18.31 -15.46
N GLN A 104 1.25 17.51 -14.57
CA GLN A 104 1.06 17.88 -13.15
C GLN A 104 2.40 18.11 -12.46
N GLU A 105 3.39 17.25 -12.72
CA GLU A 105 4.75 17.40 -12.23
C GLU A 105 5.40 18.71 -12.72
N GLY A 106 5.28 19.01 -14.01
CA GLY A 106 5.80 20.26 -14.58
C GLY A 106 5.22 21.51 -13.92
N ILE A 107 3.93 21.50 -13.58
CA ILE A 107 3.27 22.58 -12.84
C ILE A 107 3.85 22.67 -11.41
N CYS A 108 3.99 21.54 -10.71
CA CYS A 108 4.57 21.52 -9.37
C CYS A 108 5.99 22.11 -9.34
N PHE A 109 6.84 21.78 -10.33
CA PHE A 109 8.19 22.34 -10.41
C PHE A 109 8.20 23.82 -10.79
N THR A 110 7.25 24.27 -11.60
CA THR A 110 7.13 25.70 -11.94
C THR A 110 6.78 26.52 -10.70
N LEU A 111 5.96 25.97 -9.79
CA LEU A 111 5.58 26.63 -8.55
C LEU A 111 6.64 26.51 -7.45
N LYS A 112 7.27 25.35 -7.30
CA LYS A 112 8.30 25.07 -6.31
C LYS A 112 9.42 24.23 -6.95
N PRO A 113 10.53 24.86 -7.38
CA PRO A 113 11.63 24.16 -8.07
C PRO A 113 12.26 23.01 -7.28
N GLU A 114 12.27 23.11 -5.96
CA GLU A 114 12.75 22.07 -5.04
C GLU A 114 11.64 21.11 -4.56
N PHE A 115 10.53 21.03 -5.29
CA PHE A 115 9.43 20.16 -4.90
C PHE A 115 9.83 18.69 -5.03
N LYS A 116 9.74 17.97 -3.91
CA LYS A 116 9.96 16.53 -3.84
C LYS A 116 8.62 15.83 -3.73
N PHE A 117 8.12 15.32 -4.86
CA PHE A 117 6.79 14.70 -4.95
C PHE A 117 6.57 13.60 -3.89
N LEU A 118 7.58 12.78 -3.64
CA LEU A 118 7.46 11.63 -2.75
C LEU A 118 7.41 11.98 -1.27
N GLU A 119 7.99 13.12 -0.85
CA GLU A 119 7.84 13.62 0.53
C GLU A 119 6.40 14.02 0.86
N VAL A 120 5.57 14.23 -0.17
CA VAL A 120 4.14 14.53 -0.04
C VAL A 120 3.29 13.28 -0.31
N ALA A 121 3.62 12.52 -1.35
CA ALA A 121 2.84 11.37 -1.78
C ALA A 121 2.90 10.18 -0.82
N TYR A 122 4.10 9.81 -0.32
CA TYR A 122 4.23 8.61 0.51
C TYR A 122 3.49 8.68 1.85
N PRO A 123 3.58 9.77 2.63
CA PRO A 123 2.79 9.91 3.84
C PRO A 123 1.29 9.76 3.57
N TYR A 124 0.79 10.38 2.50
CA TYR A 124 -0.62 10.28 2.10
C TYR A 124 -1.01 8.85 1.70
N ILE A 125 -0.18 8.17 0.91
CA ILE A 125 -0.43 6.79 0.47
C ILE A 125 -0.40 5.84 1.67
N ALA A 126 0.58 5.98 2.56
CA ALA A 126 0.68 5.15 3.77
C ALA A 126 -0.54 5.33 4.68
N ASN A 127 -0.94 6.59 4.91
CA ASN A 127 -2.17 6.92 5.63
C ASN A 127 -3.39 6.27 4.98
N ARG A 128 -3.57 6.47 3.66
CA ARG A 128 -4.70 5.93 2.94
C ARG A 128 -4.72 4.39 2.94
N LEU A 129 -3.58 3.75 2.74
CA LEU A 129 -3.48 2.28 2.76
C LEU A 129 -3.84 1.71 4.14
N LEU A 130 -3.54 2.46 5.21
CA LEU A 130 -3.84 2.08 6.59
C LEU A 130 -5.24 2.47 7.07
N THR A 131 -5.98 3.36 6.42
CA THR A 131 -7.27 3.86 6.94
C THR A 131 -8.45 3.77 5.97
N ASP A 132 -8.21 3.51 4.68
CA ASP A 132 -9.30 3.45 3.69
C ASP A 132 -10.08 2.12 3.83
N PRO A 133 -11.41 2.15 4.06
CA PRO A 133 -12.21 0.95 4.28
C PRO A 133 -12.45 0.14 2.99
N ASN A 134 -11.99 0.60 1.84
CA ASN A 134 -12.14 -0.10 0.57
C ASN A 134 -11.52 -1.52 0.63
N PRO A 135 -12.31 -2.59 0.40
CA PRO A 135 -11.83 -3.97 0.46
C PRO A 135 -10.62 -4.23 -0.45
N ALA A 136 -10.59 -3.59 -1.62
CA ALA A 136 -9.47 -3.72 -2.55
C ALA A 136 -8.17 -3.20 -1.91
N LEU A 137 -8.18 -2.03 -1.28
CA LEU A 137 -6.98 -1.46 -0.63
C LEU A 137 -6.54 -2.28 0.58
N ARG A 138 -7.49 -2.91 1.29
CA ARG A 138 -7.18 -3.79 2.41
C ARG A 138 -6.43 -5.04 1.97
N GLU A 139 -6.85 -5.66 0.88
CA GLU A 139 -6.09 -6.76 0.26
C GLU A 139 -4.67 -6.33 -0.08
N ARG A 140 -4.48 -5.07 -0.51
CA ARG A 140 -3.14 -4.56 -0.86
C ARG A 140 -2.29 -4.29 0.36
N LEU A 141 -2.88 -3.82 1.45
CA LEU A 141 -2.20 -3.72 2.72
C LEU A 141 -1.67 -5.10 3.15
N ILE A 142 -2.49 -6.15 3.05
CA ILE A 142 -2.07 -7.51 3.37
C ILE A 142 -0.89 -7.93 2.47
N GLN A 143 -0.98 -7.73 1.15
CA GLN A 143 0.10 -8.07 0.22
C GLN A 143 1.41 -7.32 0.48
N VAL A 144 1.34 -6.08 0.99
CA VAL A 144 2.54 -5.31 1.36
C VAL A 144 3.16 -5.82 2.66
N LEU A 145 2.31 -6.22 3.62
CA LEU A 145 2.73 -6.69 4.94
C LEU A 145 3.21 -8.14 4.95
N PHE A 146 2.85 -8.96 3.97
CA PHE A 146 3.30 -10.34 3.85
C PHE A 146 4.21 -10.54 2.64
N LYS A 147 5.33 -11.23 2.83
CA LYS A 147 6.23 -11.69 1.78
C LYS A 147 6.52 -13.17 1.99
N ASP A 148 6.28 -14.01 0.98
CA ASP A 148 6.48 -15.47 1.05
C ASP A 148 5.74 -16.15 2.23
N GLY A 149 4.60 -15.58 2.64
CA GLY A 149 3.82 -16.04 3.79
C GLY A 149 4.34 -15.57 5.16
N LEU A 150 5.44 -14.79 5.19
CA LEU A 150 6.05 -14.21 6.38
C LEU A 150 5.66 -12.74 6.55
N PHE A 151 5.36 -12.35 7.78
CA PHE A 151 4.96 -10.98 8.09
C PHE A 151 6.18 -10.05 8.21
N GLN A 152 6.07 -8.88 7.60
CA GLN A 152 7.16 -7.90 7.51
C GLN A 152 6.94 -6.77 8.51
N TRP A 153 7.33 -6.99 9.77
CA TRP A 153 7.17 -6.04 10.90
C TRP A 153 7.67 -4.63 10.58
N LYS A 154 8.91 -4.54 10.07
CA LYS A 154 9.54 -3.27 9.69
C LYS A 154 8.75 -2.47 8.65
N ARG A 155 8.00 -3.15 7.76
CA ARG A 155 7.14 -2.46 6.78
C ARG A 155 5.91 -1.86 7.43
N LEU A 156 5.28 -2.57 8.37
CA LEU A 156 4.15 -2.04 9.12
C LEU A 156 4.57 -0.80 9.92
N GLU A 157 5.69 -0.88 10.64
CA GLU A 157 6.24 0.24 11.40
C GLU A 157 6.48 1.46 10.49
N ASN A 158 7.17 1.26 9.37
CA ASN A 158 7.44 2.32 8.40
C ASN A 158 6.15 2.96 7.86
N LEU A 159 5.12 2.15 7.54
CA LEU A 159 3.83 2.66 7.08
C LEU A 159 3.14 3.50 8.15
N ILE A 160 3.14 3.05 9.42
CA ILE A 160 2.53 3.80 10.53
C ILE A 160 3.26 5.13 10.75
N VAL A 161 4.59 5.12 10.73
CA VAL A 161 5.41 6.33 10.88
C VAL A 161 5.11 7.34 9.77
N LEU A 162 5.12 6.91 8.51
CA LEU A 162 4.80 7.76 7.36
C LEU A 162 3.36 8.28 7.43
N ALA A 163 2.40 7.45 7.84
CA ALA A 163 1.01 7.84 7.99
C ALA A 163 0.80 8.90 9.10
N LYS A 164 1.53 8.79 10.22
CA LYS A 164 1.52 9.81 11.29
C LYS A 164 2.11 11.13 10.81
N GLU A 165 3.18 11.07 10.01
CA GLU A 165 3.77 12.26 9.38
C GLU A 165 2.76 13.00 8.49
N ASN A 166 1.94 12.28 7.72
CA ASN A 166 0.87 12.88 6.91
C ASN A 166 -0.12 13.67 7.75
N VAL A 167 -0.58 13.08 8.86
CA VAL A 167 -1.53 13.70 9.77
C VAL A 167 -0.94 14.97 10.40
N SER A 168 0.34 14.93 10.80
CA SER A 168 1.07 16.09 11.29
C SER A 168 1.20 17.19 10.23
N LYS A 169 1.61 16.86 9.01
CA LYS A 169 1.72 17.79 7.86
C LYS A 169 0.37 18.41 7.50
N MET A 170 -0.71 17.65 7.56
CA MET A 170 -2.06 18.13 7.22
C MET A 170 -2.64 19.03 8.31
N SER A 171 -2.41 18.72 9.59
CA SER A 171 -2.85 19.54 10.72
C SER A 171 -2.14 20.90 10.81
N THR A 172 -0.93 20.99 10.26
CA THR A 172 -0.14 22.23 10.24
C THR A 172 -0.38 23.11 9.01
N ASN A 173 -1.11 22.61 8.00
CA ASN A 173 -1.33 23.32 6.74
C ASN A 173 -2.23 24.56 6.92
N PRO A 174 -1.74 25.78 6.65
CA PRO A 174 -2.51 27.02 6.84
C PRO A 174 -3.72 27.12 5.89
N ALA A 175 -3.71 26.46 4.72
CA ALA A 175 -4.86 26.44 3.81
C ALA A 175 -6.02 25.57 4.31
N LEU A 176 -5.75 24.64 5.23
CA LEU A 176 -6.77 23.81 5.89
C LEU A 176 -7.24 24.39 7.23
N LYS A 177 -6.64 25.50 7.69
CA LYS A 177 -7.15 26.33 8.79
C LYS A 177 -8.31 27.17 8.28
N SER A 178 -9.39 26.52 7.90
CA SER A 178 -10.65 27.18 7.58
C SER A 178 -11.22 27.86 8.83
N ASN A 179 -11.69 29.09 8.66
CA ASN A 179 -12.36 29.92 9.67
C ASN A 179 -13.56 29.20 10.31
N SER A 180 -13.35 28.45 11.39
CA SER A 180 -14.42 28.13 12.34
C SER A 180 -14.63 29.30 13.29
N LEU A 181 -15.15 30.41 12.76
CA LEU A 181 -15.76 31.44 13.61
C LEU A 181 -17.07 30.87 14.16
N GLN A 182 -17.11 30.78 15.49
CA GLN A 182 -18.24 30.48 16.37
C GLN A 182 -18.36 29.02 16.85
N THR A 183 -17.88 28.84 18.09
CA THR A 183 -18.56 28.21 19.25
C THR A 183 -17.74 27.09 19.89
N VAL A 184 -17.14 27.45 21.03
CA VAL A 184 -16.79 26.63 22.22
C VAL A 184 -15.45 25.88 22.25
N SER A 185 -14.64 26.32 23.23
CA SER A 185 -13.67 25.56 24.03
C SER A 185 -12.48 24.89 23.33
N SER A 186 -11.33 25.55 23.47
CA SER A 186 -10.03 25.01 23.92
C SER A 186 -9.87 23.49 24.01
N GLN A 187 -9.98 22.76 22.90
CA GLN A 187 -9.29 21.48 22.75
C GLN A 187 -8.64 21.47 21.38
N LYS A 188 -7.31 21.56 21.39
CA LYS A 188 -6.43 21.16 20.31
C LYS A 188 -6.74 19.68 20.01
N LEU A 189 -7.78 19.43 19.23
CA LEU A 189 -8.08 18.09 18.74
C LEU A 189 -6.99 17.82 17.70
N GLU A 190 -5.85 17.30 18.17
CA GLU A 190 -4.87 16.70 17.30
C GLU A 190 -5.63 15.64 16.51
N LYS A 191 -5.88 15.91 15.22
CA LYS A 191 -6.48 14.93 14.34
C LYS A 191 -5.57 13.71 14.42
N LYS A 192 -6.04 12.60 15.01
CA LYS A 192 -5.26 11.38 15.18
C LYS A 192 -5.31 10.56 13.90
N LEU A 193 -4.35 9.65 13.73
CA LEU A 193 -4.42 8.64 12.68
C LEU A 193 -5.51 7.64 13.09
N ASP A 194 -6.66 7.67 12.43
CA ASP A 194 -7.76 6.77 12.75
C ASP A 194 -7.53 5.38 12.14
N LEU A 195 -7.02 4.47 12.96
CA LEU A 195 -6.74 3.08 12.60
C LEU A 195 -7.84 2.13 13.09
N THR A 196 -8.90 2.64 13.72
CA THR A 196 -9.94 1.86 14.42
C THR A 196 -10.55 0.81 13.51
N ASP A 197 -11.02 1.24 12.33
CA ASP A 197 -11.63 0.36 11.33
C ASP A 197 -10.61 -0.67 10.83
N THR A 198 -9.37 -0.26 10.57
CA THR A 198 -8.34 -1.17 10.06
C THR A 198 -7.95 -2.25 11.06
N ILE A 199 -7.85 -1.92 12.35
CA ILE A 199 -7.62 -2.92 13.40
C ILE A 199 -8.81 -3.83 13.55
N LYS A 200 -10.03 -3.29 13.58
CA LYS A 200 -11.27 -4.06 13.67
C LYS A 200 -11.35 -5.08 12.53
N ASP A 201 -11.06 -4.65 11.32
CA ASP A 201 -11.07 -5.51 10.15
C ASP A 201 -9.92 -6.51 10.13
N GLY A 202 -8.71 -6.13 10.57
CA GLY A 202 -7.61 -7.06 10.79
C GLY A 202 -7.95 -8.15 11.81
N ALA A 203 -8.64 -7.79 12.90
CA ALA A 203 -9.11 -8.74 13.91
C ALA A 203 -10.19 -9.70 13.35
N ARG A 204 -11.16 -9.18 12.59
CA ARG A 204 -12.16 -10.02 11.90
C ARG A 204 -11.50 -11.00 10.92
N LEU A 205 -10.54 -10.51 10.14
CA LEU A 205 -9.79 -11.32 9.18
C LEU A 205 -9.01 -12.44 9.88
N PHE A 206 -8.35 -12.17 11.01
CA PHE A 206 -7.67 -13.19 11.82
C PHE A 206 -8.63 -14.25 12.37
N LEU A 207 -9.86 -13.87 12.73
CA LEU A 207 -10.85 -14.81 13.24
C LEU A 207 -11.44 -15.70 12.13
N ILE A 208 -11.72 -15.13 10.96
CA ILE A 208 -12.42 -15.82 9.87
C ILE A 208 -11.45 -16.58 8.95
N ASP A 209 -10.35 -15.96 8.54
CA ASP A 209 -9.45 -16.50 7.53
C ASP A 209 -8.41 -17.44 8.15
N SER A 210 -8.53 -18.73 7.85
CA SER A 210 -7.61 -19.75 8.37
C SER A 210 -6.17 -19.64 7.82
N GLY A 211 -6.00 -19.14 6.59
CA GLY A 211 -4.70 -18.96 5.95
C GLY A 211 -3.94 -17.79 6.57
N ILE A 212 -4.60 -16.63 6.68
CA ILE A 212 -4.02 -15.43 7.27
C ILE A 212 -3.82 -15.61 8.77
N ARG A 213 -4.74 -16.27 9.48
CA ARG A 213 -4.52 -16.66 10.88
C ARG A 213 -3.27 -17.50 11.04
N ARG A 214 -3.08 -18.51 10.19
CA ARG A 214 -1.88 -19.35 10.23
C ARG A 214 -0.62 -18.54 9.94
N GLN A 215 -0.63 -17.66 8.94
CA GLN A 215 0.50 -16.79 8.62
C GLN A 215 0.81 -15.81 9.76
N LEU A 216 -0.20 -15.20 10.39
CA LEU A 216 -0.01 -14.33 11.56
C LEU A 216 0.52 -15.11 12.77
N VAL A 217 0.00 -16.31 13.05
CA VAL A 217 0.52 -17.17 14.12
C VAL A 217 1.97 -17.56 13.85
N MET A 218 2.32 -17.90 12.61
CA MET A 218 3.72 -18.18 12.23
C MET A 218 4.58 -16.93 12.38
N ALA A 219 4.11 -15.76 11.97
CA ALA A 219 4.80 -14.50 12.16
C ALA A 219 5.03 -14.13 13.65
N PHE A 220 4.17 -14.60 14.55
CA PHE A 220 4.39 -14.45 15.99
C PHE A 220 5.39 -15.47 16.56
N THR A 221 5.67 -16.56 15.85
CA THR A 221 6.39 -17.74 16.39
C THR A 221 7.58 -18.18 15.56
N GLU A 222 7.99 -17.36 14.58
CA GLU A 222 9.10 -17.66 13.67
C GLU A 222 10.42 -17.86 14.46
N ASP A 223 11.25 -18.83 14.02
CA ASP A 223 12.52 -19.18 14.66
C ASP A 223 12.47 -19.58 16.15
N SER A 224 11.34 -20.12 16.63
CA SER A 224 11.14 -20.50 18.05
C SER A 224 11.27 -19.33 19.04
N ARG A 225 11.16 -18.09 18.55
CA ARG A 225 11.14 -16.88 19.36
C ARG A 225 9.82 -16.15 19.14
N LEU A 226 9.27 -15.64 20.22
CA LEU A 226 8.12 -14.76 20.12
C LEU A 226 8.67 -13.37 19.74
N HIS A 227 8.20 -12.79 18.64
CA HIS A 227 8.55 -11.42 18.20
C HIS A 227 7.91 -10.38 19.14
N VAL A 228 8.22 -10.45 20.44
CA VAL A 228 7.71 -9.56 21.49
C VAL A 228 8.23 -8.15 21.27
N ASP A 229 9.49 -8.02 20.85
CA ASP A 229 10.14 -6.71 20.70
C ASP A 229 9.49 -5.91 19.56
N GLU A 230 9.28 -6.53 18.39
CA GLU A 230 8.59 -5.91 17.26
C GLU A 230 7.13 -5.59 17.58
N LEU A 231 6.45 -6.48 18.32
CA LEU A 231 5.09 -6.24 18.79
C LEU A 231 5.01 -5.02 19.72
N VAL A 232 5.97 -4.90 20.65
CA VAL A 232 6.06 -3.77 21.56
C VAL A 232 6.35 -2.48 20.80
N ASP A 233 7.18 -2.52 19.76
CA ASP A 233 7.50 -1.35 18.95
C ASP A 233 6.31 -0.89 18.11
N VAL A 234 5.58 -1.81 17.47
CA VAL A 234 4.31 -1.50 16.80
C VAL A 234 3.27 -0.99 17.80
N TYR A 235 3.15 -1.61 18.98
CA TYR A 235 2.23 -1.17 20.02
C TYR A 235 2.51 0.27 20.45
N LYS A 236 3.76 0.61 20.77
CA LYS A 236 4.15 1.99 21.14
C LYS A 236 3.85 3.00 20.04
N LEU A 237 3.93 2.61 18.77
CA LEU A 237 3.62 3.51 17.66
C LEU A 237 2.13 3.85 17.58
N VAL A 238 1.27 2.93 18.02
CA VAL A 238 -0.19 2.95 17.84
C VAL A 238 -0.97 3.24 19.13
N GLU A 239 -0.38 3.03 20.31
CA GLU A 239 -1.02 3.19 21.63
C GLU A 239 -1.75 4.54 21.77
N ASP A 240 -1.11 5.63 21.35
CA ASP A 240 -1.71 6.97 21.42
C ASP A 240 -2.82 7.22 20.39
N GLN A 241 -2.97 6.35 19.39
CA GLN A 241 -3.88 6.53 18.26
C GLN A 241 -5.21 5.79 18.43
N ILE A 242 -5.28 4.75 19.28
CA ILE A 242 -6.42 3.84 19.35
C ILE A 242 -6.84 3.58 20.78
N ASP A 243 -8.15 3.61 21.03
CA ASP A 243 -8.74 3.15 22.29
C ASP A 243 -9.00 1.63 22.24
N ILE A 244 -8.01 0.84 22.63
CA ILE A 244 -8.03 -0.63 22.56
C ILE A 244 -9.27 -1.26 23.24
N PRO A 245 -9.72 -0.81 24.43
CA PRO A 245 -10.95 -1.30 25.06
C PRO A 245 -12.19 -1.14 24.18
N SER A 246 -12.35 0.01 23.52
CA SER A 246 -13.50 0.28 22.66
C SER A 246 -13.48 -0.60 21.41
N VAL A 247 -12.31 -0.74 20.77
CA VAL A 247 -12.14 -1.64 19.62
C VAL A 247 -12.44 -3.10 20.01
N ALA A 248 -11.92 -3.56 21.15
CA ALA A 248 -12.18 -4.91 21.64
C ALA A 248 -13.68 -5.16 21.88
N LEU A 249 -14.37 -4.18 22.49
CA LEU A 249 -15.81 -4.27 22.73
C LEU A 249 -16.61 -4.35 21.42
N GLU A 250 -16.26 -3.55 20.41
CA GLU A 250 -16.93 -3.60 19.10
C GLU A 250 -16.69 -4.91 18.37
N VAL A 251 -15.45 -5.41 18.36
CA VAL A 251 -15.14 -6.72 17.76
C VAL A 251 -15.93 -7.84 18.47
N LEU A 252 -16.08 -7.77 19.80
CA LEU A 252 -16.89 -8.71 20.56
C LEU A 252 -18.39 -8.59 20.24
N GLN A 253 -18.90 -7.39 20.00
CA GLN A 253 -20.30 -7.19 19.60
C GLN A 253 -20.56 -7.76 18.19
N ASP A 254 -19.55 -7.76 17.32
CA ASP A 254 -19.60 -8.35 15.99
C ASP A 254 -19.33 -9.86 15.97
N LEU A 255 -19.02 -10.50 17.11
CA LEU A 255 -18.82 -11.96 17.17
C LEU A 255 -19.95 -12.78 16.55
N PRO A 256 -21.25 -12.45 16.71
CA PRO A 256 -22.34 -13.22 16.13
C PRO A 256 -22.35 -13.19 14.58
N SER A 257 -21.96 -12.09 13.95
CA SER A 257 -21.83 -12.01 12.49
C SER A 257 -20.58 -12.74 12.02
N VAL A 258 -19.46 -12.58 12.73
CA VAL A 258 -18.21 -13.32 12.49
C VAL A 258 -18.42 -14.83 12.59
N ALA A 259 -19.15 -15.31 13.59
CA ALA A 259 -19.47 -16.73 13.76
C ALA A 259 -20.33 -17.28 12.63
N ARG A 260 -21.24 -16.46 12.09
CA ARG A 260 -22.04 -16.80 10.91
C ARG A 260 -21.15 -16.93 9.67
N ASP A 261 -20.32 -15.93 9.41
CA ASP A 261 -19.43 -15.93 8.24
C ASP A 261 -18.41 -17.06 8.31
N PHE A 262 -17.90 -17.36 9.51
CA PHE A 262 -17.07 -18.55 9.75
C PHE A 262 -17.82 -19.84 9.42
N MET A 263 -19.06 -20.02 9.90
CA MET A 263 -19.87 -21.20 9.57
C MET A 263 -20.16 -21.33 8.08
N LEU A 264 -20.42 -20.20 7.39
CA LEU A 264 -20.61 -20.18 5.94
C LEU A 264 -19.32 -20.57 5.21
N SER A 265 -18.18 -20.00 5.58
CA SER A 265 -16.88 -20.34 4.98
C SER A 265 -16.49 -21.80 5.22
N TRP A 266 -16.78 -22.34 6.40
CA TRP A 266 -16.55 -23.75 6.72
C TRP A 266 -17.43 -24.66 5.89
N SER A 267 -18.72 -24.34 5.79
CA SER A 267 -19.69 -25.06 4.94
C SER A 267 -19.25 -25.08 3.48
N ASP A 268 -18.85 -23.93 2.91
CA ASP A 268 -18.41 -23.84 1.52
C ASP A 268 -17.13 -24.66 1.28
N SER A 269 -16.16 -24.63 2.21
CA SER A 269 -14.93 -25.43 2.07
C SER A 269 -15.19 -26.93 2.06
N VAL A 270 -16.10 -27.42 2.92
CA VAL A 270 -16.46 -28.84 3.02
C VAL A 270 -17.25 -29.30 1.79
N LEU A 271 -18.01 -28.40 1.17
CA LEU A 271 -18.77 -28.69 -0.04
C LEU A 271 -17.92 -28.63 -1.32
N SER A 272 -16.86 -27.83 -1.35
CA SER A 272 -15.94 -27.73 -2.50
C SER A 272 -14.97 -28.92 -2.63
N ASP A 273 -14.80 -29.71 -1.57
CA ASP A 273 -13.86 -30.86 -1.51
C ASP A 273 -14.53 -32.19 -1.92
N ARG A 274 -15.65 -32.13 -2.66
CA ARG A 274 -16.45 -33.28 -3.12
C ARG A 274 -16.73 -33.23 -4.62
#